data_AF-A0A3C0JLA5-F1
#
_entry.id   AF-A0A3C0JLA5-F1
#
_cell.length_a   1.000
_cell.length_b   1.000
_cell.length_c   1.000
_cell.angle_alpha   90.00
_cell.angle_beta   90.00
_cell.angle_gamma   90.00
#
_symmetry.space_group_name_H-M   'P 1'
#
loop_
_entity.id
_entity.type
_entity.pdbx_description
1 polymer ?
#
loop_
_entity_poly.entity_id
_entity_poly.type
_entity_poly.pdbx_seq_one_letter_code
_entity_poly.pdbx_strand_id
1 'polypeptide(L)'
;VKVIAVPNLEKLGYATTALIGLQTGPGKSDSVAEAIAKLDEAHYVAITTGAYDVFIWAGLESAESLGTFLRTKIGVIEGVQRTETFVNLAIKKRTYGLVL
;
A
#
# COMPACT_ATOMS: atom_id res chain seq x y z
N VAL A 1 -8.94 -12.65 22.68
CA VAL A 1 -8.58 -13.47 21.50
C VAL A 1 -9.18 -12.82 20.27
N LYS A 2 -8.38 -12.53 19.24
CA LYS A 2 -8.84 -11.97 17.95
C LYS A 2 -8.70 -13.06 16.89
N VAL A 3 -9.78 -13.41 16.22
CA VAL A 3 -9.78 -14.39 15.12
C VAL A 3 -9.94 -13.63 13.81
N ILE A 4 -9.07 -13.91 12.84
CA ILE A 4 -9.14 -13.31 11.49
C ILE A 4 -9.10 -14.43 10.45
N ALA A 5 -10.03 -14.38 9.50
CA ALA A 5 -9.96 -15.20 8.29
C ALA A 5 -9.18 -14.42 7.24
N VAL A 6 -8.10 -15.03 6.73
CA VAL A 6 -7.23 -14.39 5.74
C VAL A 6 -7.39 -15.12 4.41
N PRO A 7 -7.99 -14.48 3.39
CA PRO A 7 -8.10 -15.10 2.09
C PRO A 7 -6.74 -15.18 1.39
N ASN A 8 -6.55 -16.20 0.56
CA ASN A 8 -5.40 -16.27 -0.33
C ASN A 8 -5.67 -15.34 -1.53
N LEU A 9 -5.00 -14.18 -1.53
CA LEU A 9 -5.17 -13.14 -2.54
C LEU A 9 -4.79 -13.60 -3.96
N GLU A 10 -3.74 -14.42 -4.10
CA GLU A 10 -3.35 -14.98 -5.40
C GLU A 10 -4.47 -15.86 -5.98
N LYS A 11 -5.12 -16.66 -5.14
CA LYS A 11 -6.29 -17.47 -5.53
C LYS A 11 -7.54 -16.63 -5.82
N LEU A 12 -7.60 -15.39 -5.35
CA LEU A 12 -8.68 -14.44 -5.63
C LEU A 12 -8.40 -13.54 -6.83
N GLY A 13 -7.28 -13.73 -7.54
CA GLY A 13 -6.94 -12.97 -8.74
C GLY A 13 -6.07 -11.73 -8.50
N TYR A 14 -5.66 -11.44 -7.25
CA TYR A 14 -4.71 -10.38 -6.95
C TYR A 14 -3.27 -10.87 -7.18
N ALA A 15 -2.90 -10.97 -8.46
CA ALA A 15 -1.59 -11.49 -8.87
C ALA A 15 -0.44 -10.49 -8.69
N THR A 16 -0.74 -9.20 -8.49
CA THR A 16 0.27 -8.15 -8.37
C THR A 16 0.23 -7.53 -6.99
N THR A 17 1.28 -7.71 -6.19
CA THR A 17 1.44 -7.00 -4.92
C THR A 17 2.63 -6.06 -5.00
N ALA A 18 2.51 -4.89 -4.38
CA ALA A 18 3.58 -3.90 -4.37
C ALA A 18 3.69 -3.21 -3.02
N LEU A 19 4.92 -2.99 -2.56
CA LEU A 19 5.22 -2.01 -1.53
C LEU A 19 5.41 -0.66 -2.22
N ILE A 20 4.78 0.39 -1.71
CA ILE A 20 4.85 1.73 -2.29
C ILE A 20 5.28 2.69 -1.19
N GLY A 21 6.39 3.38 -1.39
CA GLY A 21 6.85 4.48 -0.54
C GLY A 21 6.39 5.82 -1.11
N LEU A 22 5.89 6.71 -0.26
CA LEU A 22 5.42 8.04 -0.66
C LEU A 22 6.18 9.11 0.09
N GLN A 23 6.54 10.17 -0.64
CA GLN A 23 6.95 11.43 -0.06
C GLN A 23 5.78 12.40 -0.12
N THR A 24 5.55 13.08 0.99
CA THR A 24 4.43 13.98 1.18
C THR A 24 4.90 15.41 1.39
N GLY A 25 4.02 16.37 1.17
CA GLY A 25 4.27 17.74 1.54
C GLY A 25 4.42 17.92 3.07
N PRO A 26 5.11 18.97 3.53
CA PRO A 26 5.26 19.23 4.96
C PRO A 26 3.92 19.24 5.70
N GLY A 27 3.80 18.43 6.75
CA GLY A 27 2.58 18.32 7.56
C GLY A 27 1.39 17.63 6.88
N LYS A 28 1.61 16.93 5.75
CA LYS A 28 0.53 16.24 5.00
C LYS A 28 0.52 14.73 5.19
N SER A 29 1.53 14.15 5.85
CA SER A 29 1.68 12.70 6.07
C SER A 29 0.39 12.04 6.60
N ASP A 30 -0.22 12.62 7.63
CA ASP A 30 -1.43 12.09 8.25
C ASP A 30 -2.63 12.12 7.28
N SER A 31 -2.90 13.28 6.66
CA SER A 31 -4.01 13.41 5.71
C SER A 31 -3.87 12.48 4.50
N VAL A 32 -2.64 12.29 4.01
CA VAL A 32 -2.35 11.40 2.89
C VAL A 32 -2.58 9.94 3.33
N ALA A 33 -2.03 9.54 4.47
CA ALA A 33 -2.20 8.19 5.01
C ALA A 33 -3.68 7.84 5.27
N GLU A 34 -4.46 8.77 5.84
CA GLU A 34 -5.89 8.60 6.08
C GLU A 34 -6.70 8.48 4.79
N ALA A 35 -6.34 9.23 3.75
CA ALA A 35 -6.98 9.12 2.44
C ALA A 35 -6.71 7.75 1.80
N ILE A 36 -5.45 7.29 1.87
CA ILE A 36 -5.04 5.99 1.32
C ILE A 36 -5.67 4.83 2.09
N ALA A 37 -5.80 4.93 3.42
CA ALA A 37 -6.37 3.89 4.27
C ALA A 37 -7.84 3.56 3.94
N LYS A 38 -8.51 4.40 3.14
CA LYS A 38 -9.88 4.19 2.65
C LYS A 38 -9.93 3.43 1.31
N LEU A 39 -8.78 3.15 0.70
CA LEU A 39 -8.69 2.46 -0.59
C LEU A 39 -8.62 0.94 -0.36
N ASP A 40 -9.53 0.19 -0.97
CA ASP A 40 -9.62 -1.26 -0.81
C ASP A 40 -8.35 -2.00 -1.23
N GLU A 41 -7.61 -1.43 -2.20
CA GLU A 41 -6.35 -1.99 -2.67
C GLU A 41 -5.21 -1.86 -1.65
N ALA A 42 -5.30 -0.95 -0.67
CA ALA A 42 -4.29 -0.71 0.35
C ALA A 42 -4.53 -1.61 1.58
N HIS A 43 -3.73 -2.67 1.73
CA HIS A 43 -3.89 -3.65 2.82
C HIS A 43 -3.05 -3.33 4.06
N TYR A 44 -2.07 -2.44 3.91
CA TYR A 44 -1.25 -1.92 4.99
C TYR A 44 -0.92 -0.48 4.64
N VAL A 45 -1.12 0.43 5.60
CA VAL A 45 -0.73 1.84 5.48
C VAL A 45 -0.05 2.21 6.78
N ALA A 46 1.13 2.81 6.69
CA ALA A 46 1.86 3.29 7.85
C ALA A 46 2.55 4.60 7.56
N ILE A 47 2.51 5.50 8.53
CA ILE A 47 3.37 6.69 8.57
C ILE A 47 4.72 6.25 9.12
N THR A 48 5.80 6.64 8.44
CA THR A 48 7.15 6.21 8.76
C THR A 48 8.13 7.36 8.75
N THR A 49 9.23 7.20 9.49
CA THR A 49 10.41 8.05 9.34
C THR A 49 11.30 7.53 8.21
N GLY A 50 12.04 8.41 7.54
CA GLY A 50 13.06 8.03 6.56
C GLY A 50 12.89 8.77 5.25
N ALA A 51 13.26 8.12 4.14
CA ALA A 51 13.13 8.71 2.81
C ALA A 51 11.66 8.82 2.32
N TYR A 52 10.75 8.07 2.95
CA TYR A 52 9.33 8.02 2.65
C TYR A 52 8.53 8.23 3.93
N ASP A 53 7.56 9.14 3.86
CA ASP A 53 6.70 9.49 4.99
C ASP A 53 5.56 8.48 5.17
N VAL A 54 5.13 7.84 4.08
CA VAL A 54 4.06 6.83 4.10
C VAL A 54 4.48 5.60 3.32
N PHE A 55 4.27 4.42 3.90
CA PHE A 55 4.36 3.14 3.20
C PHE A 55 3.00 2.50 3.03
N ILE A 56 2.78 1.93 1.84
CA ILE A 56 1.57 1.18 1.50
C ILE A 56 1.97 -0.22 1.03
N TRP A 57 1.30 -1.26 1.52
CA TRP A 57 1.26 -2.53 0.81
C TRP A 57 -0.05 -2.64 0.04
N ALA A 58 0.04 -2.62 -1.29
CA ALA A 58 -1.12 -2.72 -2.16
C ALA A 58 -1.23 -4.10 -2.83
N GLY A 59 -2.46 -4.58 -3.01
CA GLY A 59 -2.80 -5.77 -3.79
C GLY A 59 -3.69 -5.42 -4.98
N LEU A 60 -3.26 -5.81 -6.18
CA LEU A 60 -3.89 -5.49 -7.46
C LEU A 60 -3.99 -6.74 -8.34
N GLU A 61 -4.91 -6.71 -9.29
CA GLU A 61 -5.13 -7.81 -10.23
C GLU A 61 -4.01 -7.93 -11.28
N SER A 62 -3.43 -6.80 -11.69
CA SER A 62 -2.39 -6.76 -12.73
C SER A 62 -1.44 -5.56 -12.58
N ALA A 63 -0.34 -5.58 -13.33
CA ALA A 63 0.58 -4.43 -13.44
C ALA A 63 -0.09 -3.20 -14.08
N GLU A 64 -1.05 -3.40 -14.99
CA GLU A 64 -1.83 -2.31 -15.57
C GLU A 64 -2.75 -1.68 -14.52
N SER A 65 -3.42 -2.51 -13.71
CA SER A 65 -4.25 -2.05 -12.59
C SER A 65 -3.41 -1.29 -11.57
N LEU A 66 -2.17 -1.72 -11.30
CA LEU A 66 -1.21 -0.98 -10.47
C LEU A 66 -0.87 0.39 -11.06
N GLY A 67 -0.58 0.45 -12.36
CA GLY A 67 -0.29 1.73 -13.04
C GLY A 67 -1.49 2.70 -12.95
N THR A 68 -2.70 2.19 -13.13
CA THR A 68 -3.93 2.99 -12.95
C THR A 68 -4.10 3.44 -11.51
N PHE A 69 -3.98 2.54 -10.54
CA PHE A 69 -4.05 2.84 -9.11
C PHE A 69 -3.10 3.99 -8.71
N LEU A 70 -1.84 3.91 -9.15
CA LEU A 70 -0.83 4.93 -8.86
C LEU A 70 -1.19 6.30 -9.45
N ARG A 71 -1.70 6.35 -10.70
CA ARG A 71 -2.00 7.62 -11.38
C ARG A 71 -3.33 8.23 -10.97
N THR A 72 -4.37 7.42 -10.81
CA THR A 72 -5.76 7.90 -10.71
C THR A 72 -6.30 7.89 -9.28
N LYS A 73 -5.70 7.09 -8.39
CA LYS A 73 -6.09 7.05 -6.97
C LYS A 73 -5.04 7.68 -6.07
N ILE A 74 -3.77 7.27 -6.19
CA ILE A 74 -2.70 7.80 -5.32
C ILE A 74 -2.23 9.19 -5.76
N GLY A 75 -1.88 9.36 -7.04
CA GLY A 75 -1.28 10.60 -7.56
C GLY A 75 -2.20 11.82 -7.54
N VAL A 76 -3.49 11.63 -7.30
CA VAL A 76 -4.48 12.72 -7.17
C VAL A 76 -4.72 13.15 -5.73
N ILE A 77 -4.16 12.44 -4.75
CA ILE A 77 -4.30 12.79 -3.33
C ILE A 77 -3.48 14.05 -3.05
N GLU A 78 -4.13 15.08 -2.53
CA GLU A 78 -3.47 16.32 -2.15
C GLU A 78 -2.35 16.05 -1.13
N GLY A 79 -1.16 16.56 -1.42
CA GLY A 79 0.01 16.41 -0.56
C GLY A 79 0.91 15.25 -0.96
N VAL A 80 0.53 14.36 -1.88
CA VAL A 80 1.48 13.39 -2.47
C VAL A 80 2.43 14.12 -3.41
N GLN A 81 3.74 13.99 -3.19
CA GLN A 81 4.78 14.64 -3.99
C GLN A 81 5.54 13.65 -4.87
N ARG A 82 5.85 12.47 -4.33
CA ARG A 82 6.57 11.42 -5.05
C ARG A 82 6.12 10.06 -4.58
N THR A 83 6.12 9.10 -5.48
CA THR A 83 5.91 7.68 -5.17
C THR A 83 7.09 6.87 -5.68
N GLU A 84 7.52 5.87 -4.93
CA GLU A 84 8.43 4.82 -5.37
C GLU A 84 7.77 3.47 -5.19
N THR A 85 7.76 2.64 -6.24
CA THR A 85 7.01 1.39 -6.26
C THR A 85 7.95 0.20 -6.35
N PHE A 86 7.76 -0.76 -5.44
CA PHE A 86 8.52 -2.00 -5.33
C PHE A 86 7.57 -3.18 -5.56
N VAL A 87 7.51 -3.66 -6.80
CA VAL A 87 6.70 -4.84 -7.14
C VAL A 87 7.30 -6.07 -6.45
N ASN A 88 6.47 -6.81 -5.71
CA ASN A 88 6.91 -8.00 -5.00
C ASN A 88 7.02 -9.17 -5.99
N LEU A 89 8.25 -9.56 -6.35
CA LEU A 89 8.49 -10.73 -7.21
C LEU A 89 8.30 -12.06 -6.48
N ALA A 90 8.62 -12.09 -5.18
CA ALA A 90 8.39 -13.24 -4.33
C ALA A 90 8.29 -12.80 -2.87
N ILE A 91 7.23 -13.22 -2.18
CA ILE A 91 7.07 -13.01 -0.74
C ILE A 91 7.62 -14.23 -0.01
N LYS A 92 8.72 -14.06 0.74
CA LYS A 92 9.35 -15.16 1.48
C LYS A 92 8.70 -15.46 2.82
N LYS A 93 8.09 -14.46 3.45
CA LYS A 93 7.37 -14.58 4.72
C LYS A 93 6.26 -13.54 4.76
N ARG A 94 5.05 -13.94 5.16
CA ARG A 94 3.95 -13.04 5.45
C ARG A 94 3.31 -13.47 6.77
N THR A 95 3.26 -12.54 7.73
CA THR A 95 2.64 -12.77 9.04
C THR A 95 1.30 -12.04 9.09
N TYR A 96 0.26 -12.71 9.56
CA TYR A 96 -1.06 -12.13 9.74
C TYR A 96 -1.34 -12.02 11.25
N GLY A 97 -0.77 -10.99 11.88
CA GLY A 97 -0.84 -10.82 13.34
C GLY A 97 0.29 -9.98 13.91
N LEU A 98 0.38 -9.93 15.23
CA LEU A 98 1.46 -9.26 15.95
C LEU A 98 2.78 -9.98 15.71
N VAL A 99 3.81 -9.21 15.36
CA VAL A 99 5.20 -9.61 15.54
C VAL A 99 5.53 -9.26 17.00
N LEU A 100 5.53 -10.27 17.87
CA LEU A 100 6.02 -10.16 19.25
C LEU A 100 7.53 -10.39 19.29
#